data_AF-A0A2R6XX45-F1
#
_entry.id   AF-A0A2R6XX45-F1
#
_cell.length_a   1.000
_cell.length_b   1.000
_cell.length_c   1.000
_cell.angle_alpha   90.00
_cell.angle_beta   90.00
_cell.angle_gamma   90.00
#
_symmetry.space_group_name_H-M   'P 1'
#
loop_
_entity.id
_entity.type
_entity.pdbx_description
1 polymer ?
#
loop_
_entity_poly.entity_id
_entity_poly.type
_entity_poly.pdbx_seq_one_letter_code
_entity_poly.pdbx_strand_id
1 'polypeptide(L)'
;MVASVEARQRLAPSPYRRKLILEVQKKLQKALDSPIQRVDLLRQLFTDIALEVDSRARARLYGLDENSESYISPESNHVVRPLCFYEVLAEHYAQVPEDGKEVLELFLQLWSQSFASQIFTLLFYQWLFEVPTAESDKYLRYSTAFVEGASNIYWIDLQSNEQRFFSLYHYTLEEVVMKQKPNGKVSNQAQRDLILMMSRFFFFYEPAAQLDKLLAQFPTYHTSLGPSDLFVIELTDQLQRVKVEPVLIKYLECAKVLKGVELSVATSTRLKTALYSFTSPGGPLYPTRPVRHAAWETLDYLFPIGRKSRHLISLGFRLLHPYYWPMSFLHFVVNTVLSSLRKVYAILLSIWHLIFNPRHVRH
;
A
#
# COMPACT_ATOMS: atom_id res chain seq x y z
N MET A 1 11.34 13.68 0.77
CA MET A 1 10.72 14.53 1.80
C MET A 1 9.49 15.16 1.19
N VAL A 2 8.29 14.80 1.67
CA VAL A 2 7.26 15.84 1.79
C VAL A 2 7.76 16.69 2.94
N ALA A 3 8.43 17.82 2.65
CA ALA A 3 8.78 18.76 3.70
C ALA A 3 7.48 19.13 4.44
N SER A 4 7.54 19.17 5.78
CA SER A 4 6.45 19.71 6.60
C SER A 4 5.98 21.01 5.95
N VAL A 5 4.68 21.12 5.69
CA VAL A 5 4.09 22.26 4.96
C VAL A 5 4.52 23.61 5.56
N GLU A 6 4.79 23.66 6.87
CA GLU A 6 5.24 24.85 7.61
C GLU A 6 6.70 25.27 7.31
N ALA A 7 7.51 24.37 6.74
CA ALA A 7 8.91 24.61 6.39
C ALA A 7 9.15 24.63 4.86
N ARG A 8 8.10 24.55 4.03
CA ARG A 8 8.26 24.60 2.58
C ARG A 8 8.70 26.00 2.15
N GLN A 9 9.92 26.10 1.66
CA GLN A 9 10.39 27.30 0.99
C GLN A 9 9.52 27.55 -0.25
N ARG A 10 9.12 28.81 -0.47
CA ARG A 10 8.42 29.19 -1.71
C ARG A 10 9.28 28.77 -2.89
N LEU A 11 8.69 28.00 -3.80
CA LEU A 11 9.37 27.56 -5.00
C LEU A 11 9.81 28.76 -5.83
N ALA A 12 11.08 28.78 -6.22
CA ALA A 12 11.57 29.76 -7.17
C ALA A 12 10.82 29.63 -8.51
N PRO A 13 10.57 30.74 -9.22
CA PRO A 13 9.96 30.70 -10.55
C PRO A 13 10.88 29.94 -11.50
N SER A 14 10.36 28.87 -12.11
CA SER A 14 11.09 28.07 -13.09
C SER A 14 10.39 28.13 -14.45
N PRO A 15 11.07 28.54 -15.54
CA PRO A 15 10.48 28.54 -16.88
C PRO A 15 10.16 27.12 -17.35
N TYR A 16 10.90 26.12 -16.86
CA TYR A 16 10.64 24.72 -17.16
C TYR A 16 9.33 24.25 -16.52
N ARG A 17 9.08 24.61 -15.25
CA ARG A 17 7.82 24.31 -14.56
C ARG A 17 6.62 24.95 -15.27
N ARG A 18 6.75 26.20 -15.72
CA ARG A 18 5.71 26.88 -16.51
C ARG A 18 5.39 26.15 -17.82
N LYS A 19 6.41 25.61 -18.50
CA LYS A 19 6.19 24.79 -19.71
C LYS A 19 5.41 23.51 -19.38
N LEU A 20 5.73 22.83 -18.26
CA LEU A 20 5.00 21.61 -17.86
C LEU A 20 3.51 21.89 -17.63
N ILE A 21 3.19 22.96 -16.92
CA ILE A 21 1.80 23.38 -16.65
C ILE A 21 1.04 23.62 -17.96
N LEU A 22 1.66 24.37 -18.89
CA LEU A 22 1.07 24.63 -20.21
C LEU A 22 0.86 23.36 -21.02
N GLU A 23 1.76 22.38 -20.94
CA GLU A 23 1.59 21.10 -21.63
C GLU A 23 0.44 20.27 -21.04
N VAL A 24 0.28 20.23 -19.72
CA VAL A 24 -0.87 19.60 -19.06
C VAL A 24 -2.17 20.23 -19.55
N GLN A 25 -2.26 21.56 -19.50
CA GLN A 25 -3.44 22.29 -19.94
C GLN A 25 -3.76 22.04 -21.43
N LYS A 26 -2.75 22.14 -22.31
CA LYS A 26 -2.93 21.86 -23.75
C LYS A 26 -3.43 20.44 -24.00
N LYS A 27 -2.91 19.44 -23.28
CA LYS A 27 -3.35 18.05 -23.44
C LYS A 27 -4.80 17.85 -22.98
N LEU A 28 -5.19 18.45 -21.87
CA LEU A 28 -6.58 18.41 -21.40
C LEU A 28 -7.53 19.12 -22.37
N GLN A 29 -7.14 20.28 -22.90
CA GLN A 29 -7.94 20.99 -23.91
C GLN A 29 -8.11 20.16 -25.19
N LYS A 30 -7.02 19.58 -25.71
CA LYS A 30 -7.09 18.67 -26.86
C LYS A 30 -8.01 17.48 -26.61
N ALA A 31 -8.02 16.94 -25.39
CA ALA A 31 -8.90 15.84 -25.02
C ALA A 31 -10.38 16.25 -25.04
N LEU A 32 -10.71 17.50 -24.69
CA LEU A 32 -12.06 18.04 -24.86
C LEU A 32 -12.45 18.17 -26.33
N ASP A 33 -11.59 18.81 -27.11
CA ASP A 33 -11.82 19.13 -28.53
C ASP A 33 -11.92 17.87 -29.40
N SER A 34 -11.24 16.78 -29.01
CA SER A 34 -11.17 15.53 -29.78
C SER A 34 -11.83 14.36 -29.05
N PRO A 35 -13.18 14.20 -29.13
CA PRO A 35 -13.90 13.15 -28.40
C PRO A 35 -13.42 11.73 -28.75
N ILE A 36 -13.00 11.49 -30.00
CA ILE A 36 -12.55 10.19 -30.48
C ILE A 36 -11.22 9.76 -29.81
N GLN A 37 -10.30 10.71 -29.60
CA GLN A 37 -8.96 10.43 -29.04
C GLN A 37 -8.89 10.73 -27.53
N ARG A 38 -9.99 11.19 -26.93
CA ARG A 38 -10.03 11.70 -25.55
C ARG A 38 -9.45 10.73 -24.54
N VAL A 39 -9.87 9.47 -24.57
CA VAL A 39 -9.40 8.44 -23.64
C VAL A 39 -7.91 8.19 -23.78
N ASP A 40 -7.41 8.15 -25.02
CA ASP A 40 -5.98 7.96 -25.29
C ASP A 40 -5.14 9.14 -24.83
N LEU A 41 -5.61 10.37 -25.06
CA LEU A 41 -4.95 11.59 -24.61
C LEU A 41 -4.88 11.68 -23.08
N LEU A 42 -5.97 11.33 -22.38
CA LEU A 42 -5.99 11.29 -20.92
C LEU A 42 -5.08 10.20 -20.37
N ARG A 43 -5.08 9.01 -20.99
CA ARG A 43 -4.15 7.93 -20.63
C ARG A 43 -2.69 8.35 -20.81
N GLN A 44 -2.35 8.99 -21.94
CA GLN A 44 -1.01 9.52 -22.19
C GLN A 44 -0.63 10.60 -21.17
N LEU A 45 -1.55 11.50 -20.84
CA LEU A 45 -1.30 12.51 -19.82
C LEU A 45 -1.03 11.87 -18.45
N PHE A 46 -1.82 10.88 -18.07
CA PHE A 46 -1.61 10.12 -16.83
C PHE A 46 -0.22 9.45 -16.80
N THR A 47 0.19 8.80 -17.89
CA THR A 47 1.52 8.17 -17.94
C THR A 47 2.63 9.20 -17.86
N ASP A 48 2.51 10.32 -18.55
CA ASP A 48 3.56 11.35 -18.59
C ASP A 48 3.79 12.02 -17.24
N ILE A 49 2.71 12.32 -16.49
CA ILE A 49 2.85 12.93 -15.15
C ILE A 49 3.33 11.92 -14.10
N ALA A 50 3.16 10.62 -14.35
CA ALA A 50 3.68 9.55 -13.50
C ALA A 50 5.15 9.22 -13.77
N LEU A 51 5.77 9.80 -14.80
CA LEU A 51 7.19 9.60 -15.09
C LEU A 51 8.08 10.21 -14.00
N GLU A 52 9.23 9.56 -13.82
CA GLU A 52 10.31 10.04 -12.97
C GLU A 52 11.01 11.24 -13.61
N VAL A 53 11.45 12.16 -12.77
CA VAL A 53 12.15 13.37 -13.14
C VAL A 53 13.64 13.06 -13.16
N ASP A 54 14.22 13.04 -14.35
CA ASP A 54 15.66 12.88 -14.54
C ASP A 54 16.47 13.94 -13.77
N SER A 55 17.70 13.61 -13.38
CA SER A 55 18.60 14.50 -12.63
C SER A 55 18.76 15.88 -13.30
N ARG A 56 18.83 15.92 -14.64
CA ARG A 56 18.90 17.17 -15.42
C ARG A 56 17.61 18.00 -15.35
N ALA A 57 16.45 17.35 -15.38
CA ALA A 57 15.18 18.05 -15.24
C ALA A 57 15.01 18.57 -13.81
N ARG A 58 15.47 17.81 -12.81
CA ARG A 58 15.49 18.21 -11.40
C ARG A 58 16.38 19.45 -11.17
N ALA A 59 17.57 19.48 -11.76
CA ALA A 59 18.46 20.66 -11.72
C ALA A 59 17.76 21.92 -12.25
N ARG A 60 17.06 21.82 -13.38
CA ARG A 60 16.30 22.95 -13.98
C ARG A 60 15.08 23.39 -13.17
N LEU A 61 14.49 22.48 -12.39
CA LEU A 61 13.30 22.75 -11.57
C LEU A 61 13.64 23.49 -10.28
N TYR A 62 14.78 23.14 -9.67
CA TYR A 62 15.21 23.66 -8.37
C TYR A 62 16.41 24.61 -8.45
N GLY A 63 16.99 24.82 -9.64
CA GLY A 63 18.16 25.69 -9.82
C GLY A 63 19.43 25.14 -9.15
N LEU A 64 19.56 23.81 -9.10
CA LEU A 64 20.69 23.10 -8.47
C LEU A 64 21.77 22.77 -9.50
N ASP A 65 23.05 22.75 -9.09
CA ASP A 65 24.17 22.34 -9.95
C ASP A 65 24.08 20.85 -10.33
N GLU A 66 24.37 20.51 -11.59
CA GLU A 66 24.26 19.14 -12.16
C GLU A 66 25.08 18.08 -11.39
N ASN A 67 26.09 18.52 -10.61
CA ASN A 67 26.99 17.69 -9.81
C ASN A 67 26.63 17.58 -8.32
N SER A 68 25.49 18.13 -7.88
CA SER A 68 25.02 17.94 -6.51
C SER A 68 24.48 16.51 -6.32
N GLU A 69 25.40 15.56 -6.16
CA GLU A 69 25.06 14.24 -5.66
C GLU A 69 24.48 14.37 -4.25
N SER A 70 23.21 13.98 -4.14
CA SER A 70 22.44 13.76 -2.94
C SER A 70 21.97 15.00 -2.15
N TYR A 71 20.65 15.07 -1.94
CA TYR A 71 20.12 15.58 -0.69
C TYR A 71 19.61 14.36 0.10
N ILE A 72 20.51 13.78 0.87
CA ILE A 72 20.18 12.90 2.00
C ILE A 72 19.88 13.82 3.18
N SER A 73 18.65 13.79 3.70
CA SER A 73 18.44 14.15 5.11
C SER A 73 18.99 13.01 5.97
N PRO A 74 19.84 13.28 6.97
CA PRO A 74 20.56 12.26 7.74
C PRO A 74 19.70 11.48 8.76
N GLU A 75 18.37 11.49 8.66
CA GLU A 75 17.49 11.02 9.74
C GLU A 75 16.45 9.95 9.35
N SER A 76 16.56 9.28 8.21
CA SER A 76 15.71 8.10 7.99
C SER A 76 16.35 7.07 7.09
N ASN A 77 16.30 5.82 7.53
CA ASN A 77 16.72 4.58 6.84
C ASN A 77 15.94 4.29 5.53
N HIS A 78 15.50 5.32 4.81
CA HIS A 78 14.65 5.18 3.64
C HIS A 78 15.47 5.23 2.34
N VAL A 79 15.26 4.20 1.52
CA VAL A 79 15.66 4.11 0.11
C VAL A 79 15.37 5.45 -0.59
N VAL A 80 16.39 6.03 -1.23
CA VAL A 80 16.26 7.26 -2.03
C VAL A 80 15.26 6.98 -3.15
N ARG A 81 14.09 7.62 -3.10
CA ARG A 81 13.03 7.45 -4.10
C ARG A 81 13.16 8.49 -5.22
N PRO A 82 12.87 8.11 -6.47
CA PRO A 82 12.87 9.05 -7.58
C PRO A 82 11.71 10.03 -7.45
N LEU A 83 11.96 11.30 -7.78
CA LEU A 83 10.94 12.35 -7.83
C LEU A 83 10.09 12.16 -9.10
N CYS A 84 8.76 12.21 -9.01
CA CYS A 84 7.89 12.14 -10.19
C CYS A 84 7.33 13.51 -10.60
N PHE A 85 6.94 13.68 -11.87
CA PHE A 85 6.42 14.97 -12.37
C PHE A 85 5.14 15.42 -11.65
N TYR A 86 4.28 14.49 -11.25
CA TYR A 86 3.07 14.82 -10.50
C TYR A 86 3.38 15.49 -9.15
N GLU A 87 4.49 15.14 -8.51
CA GLU A 87 4.88 15.76 -7.23
C GLU A 87 5.21 17.24 -7.42
N VAL A 88 5.95 17.55 -8.50
CA VAL A 88 6.32 18.91 -8.88
C VAL A 88 5.09 19.75 -9.23
N LEU A 89 4.14 19.16 -9.97
CA LEU A 89 2.91 19.83 -10.38
C LEU A 89 1.98 20.07 -9.18
N ALA A 90 1.82 19.09 -8.29
CA ALA A 90 1.00 19.22 -7.11
C ALA A 90 1.52 20.28 -6.14
N GLU A 91 2.84 20.31 -5.92
CA GLU A 91 3.48 21.35 -5.12
C GLU A 91 3.28 22.74 -5.74
N HIS A 92 3.38 22.84 -7.07
CA HIS A 92 3.14 24.11 -7.77
C HIS A 92 1.71 24.60 -7.58
N TYR A 93 0.70 23.77 -7.84
CA TYR A 93 -0.69 24.19 -7.74
C TYR A 93 -1.09 24.52 -6.30
N ALA A 94 -0.49 23.88 -5.30
CA ALA A 94 -0.70 24.28 -3.89
C ALA A 94 -0.12 25.67 -3.59
N GLN A 95 1.06 26.00 -4.12
CA GLN A 95 1.73 27.28 -3.87
C GLN A 95 1.22 28.44 -4.74
N VAL A 96 0.79 28.16 -5.97
CA VAL A 96 0.25 29.14 -6.93
C VAL A 96 -1.12 28.66 -7.42
N PRO A 97 -2.19 28.80 -6.60
CA PRO A 97 -3.51 28.25 -6.91
C PRO A 97 -4.16 28.85 -8.17
N GLU A 98 -3.77 30.08 -8.54
CA GLU A 98 -4.26 30.78 -9.72
C GLU A 98 -3.97 30.00 -11.02
N ASP A 99 -2.77 29.42 -11.14
CA ASP A 99 -2.38 28.62 -12.30
C ASP A 99 -3.18 27.32 -12.42
N GLY A 100 -3.77 26.85 -11.31
CA GLY A 100 -4.61 25.65 -11.28
C GLY A 100 -6.05 25.89 -11.73
N LYS A 101 -6.55 27.13 -11.71
CA LYS A 101 -7.97 27.43 -11.98
C LYS A 101 -8.40 27.00 -13.38
N GLU A 102 -7.62 27.34 -14.39
CA GLU A 102 -7.92 26.97 -15.78
C GLU A 102 -7.98 25.45 -15.95
N VAL A 103 -7.07 24.72 -15.30
CA VAL A 103 -7.03 23.25 -15.35
C VAL A 103 -8.24 22.64 -14.60
N LEU A 104 -8.65 23.21 -13.46
CA LEU A 104 -9.82 22.76 -12.70
C LEU A 104 -11.12 22.92 -13.49
N GLU A 105 -11.27 24.00 -14.25
CA GLU A 105 -12.43 24.22 -15.13
C GLU A 105 -12.51 23.17 -16.25
N LEU A 106 -11.37 22.70 -16.77
CA LEU A 106 -11.35 21.60 -17.74
C LEU A 106 -11.85 20.29 -17.12
N PHE A 107 -11.49 20.01 -15.86
CA PHE A 107 -11.98 18.82 -15.16
C PHE A 107 -13.49 18.80 -14.99
N LEU A 108 -14.16 19.95 -14.81
CA LEU A 108 -15.62 20.03 -14.73
C LEU A 108 -16.32 19.38 -15.92
N GLN A 109 -15.69 19.42 -17.10
CA GLN A 109 -16.19 18.83 -18.35
C GLN A 109 -15.69 17.39 -18.58
N LEU A 110 -14.64 16.96 -17.88
CA LEU A 110 -13.98 15.66 -18.07
C LEU A 110 -14.29 14.63 -16.97
N TRP A 111 -15.01 14.97 -15.91
CA TRP A 111 -15.24 14.05 -14.78
C TRP A 111 -15.80 12.67 -15.12
N SER A 112 -16.61 12.56 -16.17
CA SER A 112 -17.20 11.28 -16.61
C SER A 112 -16.22 10.39 -17.39
N GLN A 113 -15.02 10.89 -17.68
CA GLN A 113 -14.03 10.21 -18.52
C GLN A 113 -13.10 9.35 -17.68
N SER A 114 -12.61 8.25 -18.26
CA SER A 114 -11.55 7.46 -17.64
C SER A 114 -10.28 8.29 -17.47
N PHE A 115 -9.48 7.96 -16.45
CA PHE A 115 -8.27 8.70 -16.04
C PHE A 115 -8.50 10.09 -15.44
N ALA A 116 -9.69 10.70 -15.57
CA ALA A 116 -9.92 12.06 -15.06
C ALA A 116 -9.72 12.17 -13.54
N SER A 117 -10.31 11.26 -12.75
CA SER A 117 -10.15 11.26 -11.29
C SER A 117 -8.71 10.99 -10.86
N GLN A 118 -8.00 10.09 -11.55
CA GLN A 118 -6.59 9.78 -11.30
C GLN A 118 -5.68 10.99 -11.60
N ILE A 119 -5.82 11.61 -12.77
CA ILE A 119 -5.02 12.78 -13.15
C ILE A 119 -5.31 13.93 -12.19
N PHE A 120 -6.59 14.20 -11.88
CA PHE A 120 -6.96 15.21 -10.89
C PHE A 120 -6.28 14.96 -9.54
N THR A 121 -6.34 13.73 -9.04
CA THR A 121 -5.70 13.35 -7.78
C THR A 121 -4.20 13.63 -7.80
N LEU A 122 -3.50 13.19 -8.86
CA LEU A 122 -2.05 13.40 -8.99
C LEU A 122 -1.67 14.87 -9.06
N LEU A 123 -2.47 15.70 -9.72
CA LEU A 123 -2.18 17.12 -9.90
C LEU A 123 -2.60 17.98 -8.70
N PHE A 124 -3.66 17.61 -7.98
CA PHE A 124 -4.30 18.52 -7.00
C PHE A 124 -4.38 17.98 -5.58
N TYR A 125 -3.73 16.85 -5.24
CA TYR A 125 -3.81 16.32 -3.88
C TYR A 125 -3.33 17.31 -2.80
N GLN A 126 -2.26 18.06 -3.03
CA GLN A 126 -1.81 19.09 -2.08
C GLN A 126 -2.76 20.29 -2.06
N TRP A 127 -3.09 20.81 -3.25
CA TRP A 127 -4.01 21.94 -3.41
C TRP A 127 -5.35 21.71 -2.70
N LEU A 128 -5.93 20.51 -2.83
CA LEU A 128 -7.23 20.15 -2.26
C LEU A 128 -7.28 20.30 -0.74
N PHE A 129 -6.18 20.03 -0.04
CA PHE A 129 -6.12 20.07 1.42
C PHE A 129 -5.46 21.35 1.96
N GLU A 130 -4.56 21.98 1.20
CA GLU A 130 -3.85 23.19 1.62
C GLU A 130 -4.61 24.48 1.29
N VAL A 131 -5.29 24.55 0.14
CA VAL A 131 -5.89 25.79 -0.37
C VAL A 131 -7.34 25.95 0.12
N PRO A 132 -7.71 27.11 0.68
CA PRO A 132 -9.07 27.34 1.12
C PRO A 132 -10.06 27.49 -0.05
N THR A 133 -10.87 26.45 -0.32
CA THR A 133 -12.02 26.57 -1.26
C THR A 133 -13.27 27.12 -0.54
N ALA A 134 -13.87 28.20 -1.06
CA ALA A 134 -15.04 28.84 -0.44
C ALA A 134 -16.38 28.12 -0.71
N GLU A 135 -16.46 27.32 -1.77
CA GLU A 135 -17.69 26.66 -2.22
C GLU A 135 -17.79 25.21 -1.71
N SER A 136 -18.80 24.92 -0.87
CA SER A 136 -19.03 23.60 -0.27
C SER A 136 -19.24 22.49 -1.30
N ASP A 137 -19.98 22.79 -2.37
CA ASP A 137 -20.44 21.77 -3.32
C ASP A 137 -19.31 21.31 -4.24
N LYS A 138 -18.46 22.26 -4.68
CA LYS A 138 -17.24 21.94 -5.44
C LYS A 138 -16.29 21.10 -4.59
N TYR A 139 -16.13 21.45 -3.31
CA TYR A 139 -15.25 20.71 -2.41
C TYR A 139 -15.70 19.24 -2.25
N LEU A 140 -17.00 19.00 -2.05
CA LEU A 140 -17.52 17.64 -1.95
C LEU A 140 -17.23 16.83 -3.23
N ARG A 141 -17.49 17.42 -4.40
CA ARG A 141 -17.20 16.78 -5.69
C ARG A 141 -15.71 16.43 -5.84
N TYR A 142 -14.83 17.35 -5.47
CA TYR A 142 -13.39 17.14 -5.51
C TYR A 142 -12.92 16.08 -4.51
N SER A 143 -13.49 16.05 -3.29
CA SER A 143 -13.15 15.01 -2.31
C SER A 143 -13.55 13.61 -2.78
N THR A 144 -14.71 13.47 -3.41
CA THR A 144 -15.17 12.19 -3.96
C THR A 144 -14.27 11.75 -5.12
N ALA A 145 -13.96 12.68 -6.04
CA ALA A 145 -13.04 12.40 -7.15
C ALA A 145 -11.63 12.05 -6.66
N PHE A 146 -11.16 12.66 -5.57
CA PHE A 146 -9.89 12.34 -4.94
C PHE A 146 -9.88 10.93 -4.38
N VAL A 147 -10.89 10.53 -3.60
CA VAL A 147 -10.95 9.17 -3.01
C VAL A 147 -11.00 8.10 -4.11
N GLU A 148 -11.80 8.33 -5.15
CA GLU A 148 -11.88 7.42 -6.30
C GLU A 148 -10.55 7.34 -7.06
N GLY A 149 -9.97 8.50 -7.39
CA GLY A 149 -8.72 8.60 -8.14
C GLY A 149 -7.54 8.00 -7.37
N ALA A 150 -7.38 8.34 -6.10
CA ALA A 150 -6.33 7.82 -5.22
C ALA A 150 -6.45 6.30 -5.04
N SER A 151 -7.65 5.79 -4.80
CA SER A 151 -7.88 4.34 -4.70
C SER A 151 -7.44 3.61 -5.98
N ASN A 152 -7.78 4.16 -7.16
CA ASN A 152 -7.37 3.57 -8.43
C ASN A 152 -5.85 3.64 -8.65
N ILE A 153 -5.22 4.73 -8.26
CA ILE A 153 -3.76 4.92 -8.33
C ILE A 153 -3.03 3.92 -7.42
N TYR A 154 -3.48 3.73 -6.19
CA TYR A 154 -2.87 2.77 -5.27
C TYR A 154 -3.05 1.33 -5.74
N TRP A 155 -4.15 1.02 -6.44
CA TRP A 155 -4.29 -0.27 -7.11
C TRP A 155 -3.27 -0.49 -8.22
N ILE A 156 -2.86 0.56 -8.96
CA ILE A 156 -1.81 0.45 -9.99
C ILE A 156 -0.49 0.08 -9.33
N ASP A 157 -0.08 0.80 -8.29
CA ASP A 157 1.13 0.52 -7.50
C ASP A 157 1.11 -0.91 -6.91
N LEU A 158 -0.03 -1.31 -6.35
CA LEU A 158 -0.21 -2.64 -5.78
C LEU A 158 -0.08 -3.73 -6.85
N GLN A 159 -0.64 -3.51 -8.05
CA GLN A 159 -0.60 -4.46 -9.15
C GLN A 159 0.80 -4.58 -9.78
N SER A 160 1.54 -3.47 -9.89
CA SER A 160 2.92 -3.47 -10.35
C SER A 160 3.91 -3.90 -9.26
N ASN A 161 3.48 -3.94 -7.99
CA ASN A 161 4.34 -4.08 -6.83
C ASN A 161 5.46 -3.01 -6.79
N GLU A 162 5.15 -1.82 -7.30
CA GLU A 162 5.99 -0.63 -7.22
C GLU A 162 5.32 0.40 -6.32
N GLN A 163 6.12 1.25 -5.67
CA GLN A 163 5.61 2.32 -4.81
C GLN A 163 5.81 3.69 -5.48
N ARG A 164 5.40 3.80 -6.75
CA ARG A 164 5.60 5.00 -7.57
C ARG A 164 4.81 6.18 -7.02
N PHE A 165 3.62 5.91 -6.48
CA PHE A 165 2.73 6.92 -5.93
C PHE A 165 2.81 7.03 -4.41
N PHE A 166 3.92 6.58 -3.81
CA PHE A 166 4.13 6.66 -2.37
C PHE A 166 3.99 8.07 -1.83
N SER A 167 4.50 9.09 -2.54
CA SER A 167 4.44 10.48 -2.07
C SER A 167 3.01 10.98 -1.90
N LEU A 168 2.09 10.55 -2.77
CA LEU A 168 0.66 10.83 -2.65
C LEU A 168 0.06 10.13 -1.41
N TYR A 169 0.34 8.83 -1.25
CA TYR A 169 -0.13 8.07 -0.10
C TYR A 169 0.38 8.66 1.23
N HIS A 170 1.70 8.85 1.33
CA HIS A 170 2.36 9.36 2.52
C HIS A 170 1.89 10.78 2.88
N TYR A 171 1.74 11.68 1.89
CA TYR A 171 1.16 13.01 2.16
C TYR A 171 -0.25 12.89 2.73
N THR A 172 -1.09 12.05 2.12
CA THR A 172 -2.48 11.87 2.57
C THR A 172 -2.53 11.27 3.98
N LEU A 173 -1.64 10.33 4.30
CA LEU A 173 -1.57 9.74 5.63
C LEU A 173 -1.08 10.77 6.65
N GLU A 174 0.12 11.30 6.47
CA GLU A 174 0.81 12.08 7.48
C GLU A 174 0.25 13.51 7.62
N GLU A 175 0.04 14.21 6.51
CA GLU A 175 -0.40 15.61 6.56
C GLU A 175 -1.92 15.74 6.71
N VAL A 176 -2.70 14.87 6.06
CA VAL A 176 -4.17 14.99 6.04
C VAL A 176 -4.80 14.19 7.18
N VAL A 177 -4.50 12.89 7.30
CA VAL A 177 -5.13 12.02 8.31
C VAL A 177 -4.52 12.19 9.69
N MET A 178 -3.19 12.12 9.83
CA MET A 178 -2.52 12.10 11.14
C MET A 178 -2.43 13.48 11.79
N LYS A 179 -1.97 14.49 11.05
CA LYS A 179 -1.88 15.87 11.56
C LYS A 179 -3.23 16.55 11.66
N GLN A 180 -4.29 15.95 11.10
CA GLN A 180 -5.60 16.56 10.95
C GLN A 180 -5.44 18.01 10.52
N LYS A 181 -4.82 18.23 9.35
CA LYS A 181 -4.85 19.54 8.69
C LYS A 181 -6.04 19.67 7.72
N PRO A 182 -7.32 19.48 8.10
CA PRO A 182 -8.36 20.17 7.38
C PRO A 182 -8.33 21.61 7.88
N ASN A 183 -8.41 22.59 7.00
CA ASN A 183 -8.79 23.96 7.35
C ASN A 183 -10.24 24.04 7.91
N GLY A 184 -10.67 23.10 8.76
CA GLY A 184 -12.04 22.89 9.23
C GLY A 184 -13.01 22.33 8.18
N LYS A 185 -12.54 21.84 7.02
CA LYS A 185 -13.37 21.60 5.83
C LYS A 185 -13.74 20.16 5.49
N VAL A 186 -12.98 19.18 5.98
CA VAL A 186 -13.27 17.77 5.64
C VAL A 186 -14.48 17.34 6.46
N SER A 187 -15.59 17.00 5.79
CA SER A 187 -16.76 16.46 6.48
C SER A 187 -16.39 15.16 7.19
N ASN A 188 -17.07 14.84 8.29
CA ASN A 188 -16.85 13.57 9.00
C ASN A 188 -16.96 12.36 8.06
N GLN A 189 -17.85 12.42 7.07
CA GLN A 189 -18.01 11.36 6.07
C GLN A 189 -16.77 11.25 5.17
N ALA A 190 -16.25 12.37 4.65
CA ALA A 190 -15.05 12.38 3.82
C ALA A 190 -13.82 11.90 4.61
N GLN A 191 -13.70 12.27 5.89
CA GLN A 191 -12.62 11.77 6.76
C GLN A 191 -12.68 10.26 6.93
N ARG A 192 -13.88 9.70 7.15
CA ARG A 192 -14.09 8.26 7.21
C ARG A 192 -13.69 7.59 5.90
N ASP A 193 -14.15 8.10 4.77
CA ASP A 193 -13.87 7.51 3.46
C ASP A 193 -12.37 7.53 3.14
N LEU A 194 -11.67 8.61 3.53
CA LEU A 194 -10.22 8.70 3.48
C LEU A 194 -9.56 7.63 4.34
N ILE A 195 -9.91 7.53 5.63
CA ILE A 195 -9.29 6.56 6.55
C ILE A 195 -9.54 5.11 6.09
N LEU A 196 -10.73 4.79 5.59
CA LEU A 196 -11.04 3.47 5.05
C LEU A 196 -10.23 3.18 3.79
N MET A 197 -10.10 4.15 2.88
CA MET A 197 -9.21 4.02 1.71
C MET A 197 -7.76 3.79 2.16
N MET A 198 -7.24 4.57 3.10
CA MET A 198 -5.87 4.43 3.60
C MET A 198 -5.64 3.06 4.27
N SER A 199 -6.65 2.55 4.98
CA SER A 199 -6.63 1.24 5.64
C SER A 199 -6.43 0.09 4.65
N ARG A 200 -7.09 0.13 3.48
CA ARG A 200 -6.95 -0.90 2.43
C ARG A 200 -5.52 -1.04 1.95
N PHE A 201 -4.80 0.07 1.82
CA PHE A 201 -3.43 0.10 1.28
C PHE A 201 -2.35 0.20 2.37
N PHE A 202 -2.74 0.16 3.65
CA PHE A 202 -1.83 0.42 4.77
C PHE A 202 -0.63 -0.51 4.78
N PHE A 203 -0.83 -1.84 4.79
CA PHE A 203 0.29 -2.78 4.79
C PHE A 203 1.09 -2.80 3.48
N PHE A 204 0.59 -2.21 2.40
CA PHE A 204 1.37 -2.06 1.18
C PHE A 204 2.43 -0.96 1.35
N TYR A 205 2.06 0.19 1.90
CA TYR A 205 2.96 1.36 2.00
C TYR A 205 3.67 1.49 3.35
N GLU A 206 3.00 1.15 4.45
CA GLU A 206 3.49 1.38 5.81
C GLU A 206 3.94 0.11 6.54
N PRO A 207 4.89 0.23 7.50
CA PRO A 207 5.21 -0.83 8.43
C PRO A 207 4.03 -1.15 9.35
N ALA A 208 3.80 -2.44 9.60
CA ALA A 208 2.72 -2.91 10.48
C ALA A 208 2.78 -2.31 11.90
N ALA A 209 3.97 -1.98 12.41
CA ALA A 209 4.15 -1.36 13.72
C ALA A 209 3.52 0.04 13.86
N GLN A 210 3.16 0.69 12.76
CA GLN A 210 2.50 2.00 12.78
C GLN A 210 0.97 1.90 12.85
N LEU A 211 0.41 0.69 12.86
CA LEU A 211 -1.04 0.48 12.81
C LEU A 211 -1.78 1.21 13.93
N ASP A 212 -1.25 1.18 15.15
CA ASP A 212 -1.88 1.83 16.32
C ASP A 212 -2.06 3.33 16.11
N LYS A 213 -1.13 3.99 15.40
CA LYS A 213 -1.24 5.41 15.06
C LYS A 213 -2.44 5.68 14.15
N LEU A 214 -2.66 4.82 13.16
CA LEU A 214 -3.81 4.93 12.25
C LEU A 214 -5.12 4.65 12.99
N LEU A 215 -5.17 3.61 13.83
CA LEU A 215 -6.36 3.25 14.60
C LEU A 215 -6.80 4.38 15.53
N ALA A 216 -5.85 5.13 16.10
CA ALA A 216 -6.13 6.29 16.94
C ALA A 216 -6.82 7.45 16.19
N GLN A 217 -6.73 7.51 14.86
CA GLN A 217 -7.34 8.57 14.04
C GLN A 217 -8.76 8.24 13.57
N PHE A 218 -9.26 7.02 13.81
CA PHE A 218 -10.61 6.66 13.42
C PHE A 218 -11.63 7.51 14.20
N PRO A 219 -12.65 8.07 13.54
CA PRO A 219 -13.61 8.90 14.24
C PRO A 219 -14.48 8.02 15.15
N THR A 220 -14.69 8.47 16.38
CA THR A 220 -15.57 7.81 17.37
C THR A 220 -17.03 8.06 17.00
N TYR A 221 -17.59 7.20 16.15
CA TYR A 221 -19.01 7.25 15.81
C TYR A 221 -19.86 6.49 16.83
N HIS A 222 -21.17 6.73 16.82
CA HIS A 222 -22.16 5.89 17.51
C HIS A 222 -22.31 4.48 16.88
N THR A 223 -21.36 4.05 16.06
CA THR A 223 -21.34 2.70 15.47
C THR A 223 -20.94 1.70 16.54
N SER A 224 -21.55 0.51 16.54
CA SER A 224 -21.22 -0.58 17.47
C SER A 224 -19.83 -1.20 17.25
N LEU A 225 -19.15 -0.85 16.15
CA LEU A 225 -17.86 -1.39 15.75
C LEU A 225 -16.74 -0.40 16.06
N GLY A 226 -15.66 -0.90 16.68
CA GLY A 226 -14.49 -0.10 16.99
C GLY A 226 -13.59 0.16 15.78
N PRO A 227 -12.58 1.05 15.91
CA PRO A 227 -11.56 1.30 14.88
C PRO A 227 -10.91 0.03 14.34
N SER A 228 -10.53 -0.87 15.25
CA SER A 228 -9.91 -2.16 14.92
C SER A 228 -10.83 -3.04 14.08
N ASP A 229 -12.14 -3.06 14.39
CA ASP A 229 -13.11 -3.81 13.60
C ASP A 229 -13.20 -3.27 12.17
N LEU A 230 -13.30 -1.94 12.01
CA LEU A 230 -13.38 -1.29 10.71
C LEU A 230 -12.13 -1.56 9.87
N PHE A 231 -10.95 -1.43 10.47
CA PHE A 231 -9.69 -1.76 9.80
C PHE A 231 -9.64 -3.22 9.35
N VAL A 232 -10.03 -4.17 10.23
CA VAL A 232 -10.00 -5.60 9.90
C VAL A 232 -11.01 -5.97 8.83
N ILE A 233 -12.16 -5.30 8.75
CA ILE A 233 -13.11 -5.47 7.66
C ILE A 233 -12.46 -5.07 6.33
N GLU A 234 -11.86 -3.88 6.26
CA GLU A 234 -11.18 -3.40 5.05
C GLU A 234 -9.98 -4.27 4.66
N LEU A 235 -9.18 -4.72 5.64
CA LEU A 235 -8.09 -5.67 5.44
C LEU A 235 -8.60 -6.99 4.84
N THR A 236 -9.69 -7.52 5.40
CA THR A 236 -10.26 -8.79 4.96
C THR A 236 -10.76 -8.71 3.52
N ASP A 237 -11.42 -7.61 3.17
CA ASP A 237 -11.89 -7.35 1.82
C ASP A 237 -10.72 -7.16 0.86
N GLN A 238 -9.65 -6.51 1.31
CA GLN A 238 -8.44 -6.33 0.53
C GLN A 238 -7.75 -7.67 0.23
N LEU A 239 -7.60 -8.55 1.22
CA LEU A 239 -7.00 -9.87 1.02
C LEU A 239 -7.69 -10.66 -0.10
N GLN A 240 -9.02 -10.57 -0.20
CA GLN A 240 -9.80 -11.26 -1.24
C GLN A 240 -9.62 -10.65 -2.64
N ARG A 241 -9.24 -9.38 -2.74
CA ARG A 241 -9.10 -8.65 -4.01
C ARG A 241 -7.67 -8.70 -4.55
N VAL A 242 -6.66 -8.78 -3.68
CA VAL A 242 -5.25 -8.80 -4.08
C VAL A 242 -4.92 -10.13 -4.76
N LYS A 243 -4.39 -10.04 -5.99
CA LYS A 243 -3.95 -11.20 -6.80
C LYS A 243 -2.43 -11.29 -6.96
N VAL A 244 -1.70 -10.26 -6.59
CA VAL A 244 -0.24 -10.21 -6.69
C VAL A 244 0.36 -10.97 -5.52
N GLU A 245 1.05 -12.08 -5.81
CA GLU A 245 1.61 -13.01 -4.81
C GLU A 245 2.48 -12.33 -3.73
N PRO A 246 3.56 -11.59 -4.06
CA PRO A 246 4.43 -11.00 -3.05
C PRO A 246 3.69 -10.00 -2.15
N VAL A 247 2.76 -9.23 -2.73
CA VAL A 247 1.91 -8.31 -1.98
C VAL A 247 0.99 -9.08 -1.03
N LEU A 248 0.33 -10.14 -1.50
CA LEU A 248 -0.58 -10.92 -0.68
C LEU A 248 0.15 -11.56 0.51
N ILE A 249 1.36 -12.09 0.30
CA ILE A 249 2.22 -12.61 1.37
C ILE A 249 2.53 -11.51 2.40
N LYS A 250 2.95 -10.32 1.93
CA LYS A 250 3.22 -9.18 2.82
C LYS A 250 2.00 -8.84 3.68
N TYR A 251 0.81 -8.76 3.10
CA TYR A 251 -0.42 -8.49 3.85
C TYR A 251 -0.72 -9.57 4.91
N LEU A 252 -0.57 -10.85 4.55
CA LEU A 252 -0.76 -11.96 5.48
C LEU A 252 0.23 -11.85 6.65
N GLU A 253 1.51 -11.63 6.37
CA GLU A 253 2.55 -11.49 7.40
C GLU A 253 2.29 -10.27 8.30
N CYS A 254 1.96 -9.11 7.73
CA CYS A 254 1.63 -7.91 8.49
C CYS A 254 0.38 -8.08 9.36
N ALA A 255 -0.61 -8.87 8.93
CA ALA A 255 -1.82 -9.15 9.71
C ALA A 255 -1.52 -9.80 11.07
N LYS A 256 -0.34 -10.40 11.28
CA LYS A 256 0.11 -10.92 12.59
C LYS A 256 0.13 -9.83 13.67
N VAL A 257 0.26 -8.55 13.31
CA VAL A 257 0.22 -7.43 14.27
C VAL A 257 -1.12 -7.35 15.02
N LEU A 258 -2.19 -7.92 14.45
CA LEU A 258 -3.53 -7.95 15.05
C LEU A 258 -3.66 -8.91 16.24
N LYS A 259 -2.59 -9.60 16.63
CA LYS A 259 -2.62 -10.52 17.76
C LYS A 259 -2.90 -9.77 19.06
N GLY A 260 -3.96 -10.19 19.76
CA GLY A 260 -4.37 -9.59 21.03
C GLY A 260 -5.21 -8.32 20.88
N VAL A 261 -5.50 -7.90 19.65
CA VAL A 261 -6.44 -6.80 19.40
C VAL A 261 -7.87 -7.29 19.70
N GLU A 262 -8.60 -6.51 20.49
CA GLU A 262 -10.00 -6.79 20.79
C GLU A 262 -10.86 -6.51 19.56
N LEU A 263 -11.46 -7.56 19.01
CA LEU A 263 -12.33 -7.52 17.85
C LEU A 263 -13.69 -8.08 18.22
N SER A 264 -14.75 -7.56 17.61
CA SER A 264 -16.06 -8.21 17.72
C SER A 264 -16.01 -9.65 17.20
N VAL A 265 -16.87 -10.51 17.76
CA VAL A 265 -16.94 -11.93 17.37
C VAL A 265 -17.20 -12.09 15.87
N ALA A 266 -18.04 -11.22 15.31
CA ALA A 266 -18.35 -11.21 13.88
C ALA A 266 -17.12 -10.90 13.02
N THR A 267 -16.38 -9.82 13.33
CA THR A 267 -15.18 -9.42 12.59
C THR A 267 -14.06 -10.44 12.74
N SER A 268 -13.84 -10.94 13.95
CA SER A 268 -12.86 -11.99 14.24
C SER A 268 -13.14 -13.28 13.44
N THR A 269 -14.42 -13.68 13.37
CA THR A 269 -14.85 -14.84 12.57
C THR A 269 -14.67 -14.61 11.08
N ARG A 270 -14.98 -13.40 10.57
CA ARG A 270 -14.76 -13.02 9.16
C ARG A 270 -13.28 -13.14 8.79
N LEU A 271 -12.38 -12.54 9.59
CA LEU A 271 -10.94 -12.61 9.36
C LEU A 271 -10.43 -14.06 9.37
N LYS A 272 -10.84 -14.84 10.37
CA LYS A 272 -10.48 -16.26 10.47
C LYS A 272 -10.91 -17.06 9.22
N THR A 273 -12.11 -16.81 8.73
CA THR A 273 -12.67 -17.49 7.55
C THR A 273 -11.92 -17.11 6.28
N ALA A 274 -11.58 -15.83 6.12
CA ALA A 274 -10.78 -15.34 5.00
C ALA A 274 -9.36 -15.93 5.02
N LEU A 275 -8.68 -15.93 6.16
CA LEU A 275 -7.36 -16.56 6.27
C LEU A 275 -7.43 -18.07 5.97
N TYR A 276 -8.47 -18.75 6.44
CA TYR A 276 -8.66 -20.18 6.18
C TYR A 276 -8.88 -20.49 4.70
N SER A 277 -9.55 -19.63 3.93
CA SER A 277 -9.74 -19.85 2.48
C SER A 277 -8.40 -19.90 1.73
N PHE A 278 -7.43 -19.08 2.15
CA PHE A 278 -6.06 -19.10 1.59
C PHE A 278 -5.25 -20.33 1.99
N THR A 279 -5.69 -21.15 2.95
CA THR A 279 -4.95 -22.36 3.37
C THR A 279 -5.23 -23.59 2.50
N SER A 280 -6.36 -23.58 1.78
CA SER A 280 -6.89 -24.74 1.07
C SER A 280 -6.42 -24.79 -0.39
N PRO A 281 -6.07 -25.97 -0.92
CA PRO A 281 -5.68 -26.14 -2.32
C PRO A 281 -6.90 -26.34 -3.27
N GLY A 282 -8.06 -25.73 -3.01
CA GLY A 282 -9.29 -25.86 -3.82
C GLY A 282 -9.65 -24.58 -4.60
N GLY A 283 -10.31 -24.71 -5.77
CA GLY A 283 -10.46 -23.65 -6.80
C GLY A 283 -11.41 -22.47 -6.47
N PRO A 284 -11.58 -21.47 -7.38
CA PRO A 284 -11.15 -21.40 -8.80
C PRO A 284 -9.84 -20.66 -9.10
N LEU A 285 -9.21 -19.98 -8.13
CA LEU A 285 -7.88 -19.38 -8.26
C LEU A 285 -7.02 -19.90 -7.11
N TYR A 286 -6.16 -20.87 -7.39
CA TYR A 286 -5.37 -21.53 -6.36
C TYR A 286 -4.37 -20.55 -5.73
N PRO A 287 -4.42 -20.31 -4.40
CA PRO A 287 -3.33 -19.62 -3.72
C PRO A 287 -2.06 -20.45 -3.88
N THR A 288 -0.97 -19.81 -4.27
CA THR A 288 0.32 -20.49 -4.48
C THR A 288 0.88 -21.04 -3.18
N ARG A 289 1.82 -21.98 -3.27
CA ARG A 289 2.39 -22.62 -2.06
C ARG A 289 2.94 -21.61 -1.04
N PRO A 290 3.67 -20.55 -1.43
CA PRO A 290 4.11 -19.52 -0.50
C PRO A 290 2.94 -18.81 0.21
N VAL A 291 1.91 -18.40 -0.53
CA VAL A 291 0.70 -17.77 0.03
C VAL A 291 0.02 -18.69 1.04
N ARG A 292 -0.14 -19.99 0.72
CA ARG A 292 -0.75 -20.95 1.66
C ARG A 292 0.04 -21.09 2.95
N HIS A 293 1.37 -21.09 2.87
CA HIS A 293 2.23 -21.17 4.06
C HIS A 293 2.12 -19.92 4.91
N ALA A 294 2.20 -18.73 4.30
CA ALA A 294 2.00 -17.46 4.98
C ALA A 294 0.61 -17.38 5.64
N ALA A 295 -0.43 -17.87 4.97
CA ALA A 295 -1.79 -17.94 5.51
C ALA A 295 -1.89 -18.90 6.69
N TRP A 296 -1.31 -20.10 6.60
CA TRP A 296 -1.28 -21.07 7.72
C TRP A 296 -0.56 -20.49 8.93
N GLU A 297 0.61 -19.88 8.72
CA GLU A 297 1.42 -19.31 9.80
C GLU A 297 0.67 -18.15 10.49
N THR A 298 0.09 -17.25 9.71
CA THR A 298 -0.70 -16.12 10.20
C THR A 298 -1.95 -16.57 10.94
N LEU A 299 -2.69 -17.51 10.38
CA LEU A 299 -3.90 -18.07 10.99
C LEU A 299 -3.58 -18.78 12.32
N ASP A 300 -2.49 -19.54 12.38
CA ASP A 300 -2.04 -20.22 13.60
C ASP A 300 -1.53 -19.25 14.67
N TYR A 301 -0.93 -18.14 14.25
CA TYR A 301 -0.43 -17.10 15.14
C TYR A 301 -1.57 -16.29 15.77
N LEU A 302 -2.58 -15.91 14.98
CA LEU A 302 -3.74 -15.14 15.43
C LEU A 302 -4.77 -15.99 16.18
N PHE A 303 -5.00 -17.23 15.73
CA PHE A 303 -6.04 -18.13 16.28
C PHE A 303 -5.43 -19.46 16.75
N PRO A 304 -4.65 -19.48 17.84
CA PRO A 304 -3.96 -20.69 18.30
C PRO A 304 -4.92 -21.82 18.69
N ILE A 305 -6.12 -21.47 19.15
CA ILE A 305 -7.17 -22.42 19.54
C ILE A 305 -7.69 -23.15 18.29
N GLY A 306 -7.62 -24.48 18.29
CA GLY A 306 -8.02 -25.31 17.16
C GLY A 306 -6.96 -25.44 16.05
N ARG A 307 -5.71 -25.04 16.30
CA ARG A 307 -4.59 -25.28 15.36
C ARG A 307 -4.47 -26.75 14.97
N LYS A 308 -4.39 -27.64 15.97
CA LYS A 308 -4.22 -29.09 15.75
C LYS A 308 -5.38 -29.70 14.95
N SER A 309 -6.61 -29.32 15.27
CA SER A 309 -7.80 -29.80 14.54
C SER A 309 -7.83 -29.31 13.10
N ARG A 310 -7.50 -28.04 12.84
CA ARG A 310 -7.39 -27.50 11.48
C ARG A 310 -6.35 -28.24 10.62
N HIS A 311 -5.17 -28.52 11.18
CA HIS A 311 -4.15 -29.31 10.48
C HIS A 311 -4.58 -30.76 10.24
N LEU A 312 -5.26 -31.40 11.21
CA LEU A 312 -5.79 -32.75 11.06
C LEU A 312 -6.85 -32.83 9.94
N ILE A 313 -7.77 -31.87 9.91
CA ILE A 313 -8.80 -31.77 8.86
C ILE A 313 -8.15 -31.57 7.49
N SER A 314 -7.17 -30.66 7.39
CA SER A 314 -6.43 -30.43 6.15
C SER A 314 -5.68 -31.68 5.69
N LEU A 315 -5.09 -32.43 6.61
CA LEU A 315 -4.43 -33.71 6.33
C LEU A 315 -5.44 -34.76 5.85
N GLY A 316 -6.61 -34.86 6.49
CA GLY A 316 -7.70 -35.73 6.06
C GLY A 316 -8.17 -35.44 4.63
N PHE A 317 -8.40 -34.17 4.28
CA PHE A 317 -8.77 -33.80 2.90
C PHE A 317 -7.67 -34.09 1.88
N ARG A 318 -6.39 -33.93 2.25
CA ARG A 318 -5.27 -34.30 1.36
C ARG A 318 -5.19 -35.80 1.12
N LEU A 319 -5.49 -36.62 2.13
CA LEU A 319 -5.55 -38.08 2.00
C LEU A 319 -6.71 -38.53 1.10
N LEU A 320 -7.82 -37.80 1.10
CA LEU A 320 -9.00 -38.08 0.28
C LEU A 320 -8.86 -37.67 -1.20
N HIS A 321 -7.82 -36.91 -1.57
CA HIS A 321 -7.57 -36.49 -2.96
C HIS A 321 -6.25 -37.10 -3.51
N PRO A 322 -6.33 -38.26 -4.19
CA PRO A 322 -5.18 -39.08 -4.59
C PRO A 322 -4.15 -38.41 -5.51
N TYR A 323 -4.51 -37.29 -6.15
CA TYR A 323 -3.70 -36.65 -7.18
C TYR A 323 -2.50 -35.84 -6.63
N TYR A 324 -2.55 -35.39 -5.37
CA TYR A 324 -1.55 -34.44 -4.81
C TYR A 324 -0.60 -35.03 -3.76
N TRP A 325 -0.89 -36.23 -3.24
CA TRP A 325 -0.18 -36.79 -2.10
C TRP A 325 1.04 -37.68 -2.39
N PRO A 326 1.19 -38.41 -3.51
CA PRO A 326 2.29 -39.37 -3.63
C PRO A 326 3.67 -38.70 -3.54
N MET A 327 3.89 -37.63 -4.32
CA MET A 327 5.17 -36.92 -4.32
C MET A 327 5.43 -36.12 -3.05
N SER A 328 4.38 -35.51 -2.47
CA SER A 328 4.51 -34.73 -1.23
C SER A 328 4.72 -35.61 0.01
N PHE A 329 4.05 -36.77 0.06
CA PHE A 329 4.21 -37.78 1.11
C PHE A 329 5.58 -38.45 1.01
N LEU A 330 6.02 -38.83 -0.20
CA LEU A 330 7.38 -39.35 -0.40
C LEU A 330 8.43 -38.32 0.05
N HIS A 331 8.29 -37.05 -0.33
CA HIS A 331 9.23 -36.01 0.11
C HIS A 331 9.23 -35.79 1.63
N PHE A 332 8.05 -35.87 2.28
CA PHE A 332 7.93 -35.77 3.73
C PHE A 332 8.55 -36.98 4.45
N VAL A 333 8.27 -38.19 3.99
CA VAL A 333 8.84 -39.44 4.54
C VAL A 333 10.35 -39.44 4.35
N VAL A 334 10.84 -39.16 3.14
CA VAL A 334 12.28 -39.08 2.82
C VAL A 334 12.97 -38.05 3.72
N ASN A 335 12.43 -36.84 3.86
CA ASN A 335 13.04 -35.82 4.72
C ASN A 335 12.98 -36.16 6.21
N THR A 336 11.92 -36.80 6.68
CA THR A 336 11.79 -37.21 8.09
C THR A 336 12.75 -38.35 8.42
N VAL A 337 12.92 -39.30 7.49
CA VAL A 337 13.89 -40.39 7.60
C VAL A 337 15.32 -39.85 7.53
N LEU A 338 15.65 -38.99 6.56
CA LEU A 338 16.96 -38.33 6.47
C LEU A 338 17.29 -37.49 7.72
N SER A 339 16.32 -36.74 8.25
CA SER A 339 16.50 -35.96 9.47
C SER A 339 16.74 -36.85 10.69
N SER A 340 15.99 -37.94 10.80
CA SER A 340 16.18 -38.93 11.87
C SER A 340 17.54 -39.62 11.75
N LEU A 341 17.95 -40.02 10.53
CA LEU A 341 19.26 -40.61 10.28
C LEU A 341 20.41 -39.65 10.57
N ARG A 342 20.28 -38.36 10.22
CA ARG A 342 21.27 -37.32 10.58
C ARG A 342 21.37 -37.14 12.09
N LYS A 343 20.25 -37.17 12.83
CA LYS A 343 20.26 -37.11 14.30
C LYS A 343 20.93 -38.34 14.90
N VAL A 344 20.62 -39.53 14.41
CA VAL A 344 21.27 -40.78 14.85
C VAL A 344 22.77 -40.75 14.53
N TYR A 345 23.15 -40.30 13.34
CA TYR A 345 24.55 -40.14 12.95
C TYR A 345 25.27 -39.11 13.83
N ALA A 346 24.63 -37.98 14.16
CA ALA A 346 25.19 -36.98 15.07
C ALA A 346 25.36 -37.51 16.50
N ILE A 347 24.44 -38.36 16.98
CA ILE A 347 24.55 -39.04 18.28
C ILE A 347 25.67 -40.08 18.26
N LEU A 348 25.80 -40.84 17.17
CA LEU A 348 26.90 -41.80 17.01
C LEU A 348 28.26 -41.09 16.93
N LEU A 349 28.33 -39.95 16.26
CA LEU A 349 29.53 -39.11 16.22
C LEU A 349 29.86 -38.52 17.58
N SER A 350 28.87 -38.06 18.36
CA SER A 350 29.11 -37.54 19.71
C SER A 350 29.58 -38.63 20.66
N ILE A 351 29.03 -39.84 20.56
CA ILE A 351 29.48 -41.02 21.32
C ILE A 351 30.90 -41.43 20.89
N TRP A 352 31.19 -41.46 19.58
CA TRP A 352 32.53 -41.75 19.06
C TRP A 352 33.56 -40.73 19.57
N HIS A 353 33.21 -39.44 19.55
CA HIS A 353 34.08 -38.37 20.04
C HIS A 353 34.30 -38.43 21.57
N LEU A 354 33.31 -38.94 22.32
CA LEU A 354 33.40 -39.17 23.77
C LEU A 354 34.30 -40.37 24.10
N ILE A 355 34.29 -41.41 23.27
CA ILE A 355 35.04 -42.66 23.48
C ILE A 355 36.49 -42.56 22.97
N PHE A 356 36.71 -41.92 21.82
CA PHE A 356 38.02 -41.89 21.16
C PHE A 356 38.84 -40.61 21.38
N ASN A 357 38.32 -39.60 22.10
CA ASN A 357 39.10 -38.44 22.50
C ASN A 357 39.10 -38.16 24.02
N PRO A 358 39.71 -39.05 24.84
CA PRO A 358 39.89 -38.80 26.26
C PRO A 358 41.17 -37.98 26.51
N ARG A 359 41.13 -36.67 26.28
CA ARG A 359 42.11 -35.67 26.80
C ARG A 359 41.37 -34.34 26.96
N HIS A 360 41.31 -33.64 28.10
CA HIS A 360 41.95 -33.71 29.41
C HIS A 360 40.96 -33.03 30.38
N VAL A 361 40.44 -33.73 31.39
CA VAL A 361 39.98 -33.06 32.61
C VAL A 361 41.12 -33.22 33.61
N ARG A 362 41.88 -32.16 33.82
CA ARG A 362 42.71 -32.02 35.03
C ARG A 362 42.08 -30.95 35.91
N HIS A 363 42.03 -31.32 37.19
CA HIS A 363 41.81 -30.51 38.38
C HIS A 363 42.51 -29.16 38.35
#